data_AF-A0A2G7FGX3-F1
#
_entry.id   AF-A0A2G7FGX3-F1
#
_cell.length_a   1.000
_cell.length_b   1.000
_cell.length_c   1.000
_cell.angle_alpha   90.00
_cell.angle_beta   90.00
_cell.angle_gamma   90.00
#
_symmetry.space_group_name_H-M   'P 1'
#
loop_
_entity.id
_entity.type
_entity.pdbx_description
1 polymer ?
#
loop_
_entity_poly.entity_id
_entity_poly.type
_entity_poly.pdbx_seq_one_letter_code
_entity_poly.pdbx_strand_id
1 'polypeptide(L)'
;MRRSSLDGIASFTAFVSGPYGINKPVDEYESVLVVASGFGIAGVIAYLKQLLYGYNTSSVRARRLHLVWQVPTLDIATAAQPLLTSLLADDVLDDGYILELSFYVESKTLVESGTPFGEHQRVVIYNGMPEYDALVSAEVSGV
;
A
#
# COMPACT_ATOMS: atom_id res chain seq x y z
N MET A 1 43.76 -20.38 -21.55
CA MET A 1 42.35 -20.81 -21.63
C MET A 1 41.63 -20.31 -20.37
N ARG A 2 40.60 -19.45 -20.56
CA ARG A 2 39.57 -18.90 -19.65
C ARG A 2 39.80 -18.88 -18.12
N ARG A 3 39.59 -17.70 -17.52
CA ARG A 3 38.29 -17.30 -16.91
C ARG A 3 38.32 -15.81 -16.55
N SER A 4 37.34 -15.07 -17.06
CA SER A 4 36.93 -13.77 -16.52
C SER A 4 35.41 -13.75 -16.54
N SER A 5 34.85 -13.77 -15.35
CA SER A 5 33.42 -13.71 -15.06
C SER A 5 32.89 -12.33 -15.48
N LEU A 6 31.81 -12.30 -16.24
CA LEU A 6 31.02 -11.09 -16.44
C LEU A 6 29.87 -11.16 -15.44
N ASP A 7 29.96 -10.37 -14.37
CA ASP A 7 28.82 -9.98 -13.56
C ASP A 7 27.86 -9.18 -14.45
N GLY A 8 27.03 -9.91 -15.18
CA GLY A 8 26.01 -9.36 -16.05
C GLY A 8 24.78 -9.03 -15.21
N ILE A 9 24.53 -7.74 -14.98
CA ILE A 9 23.21 -7.27 -14.54
C ILE A 9 22.23 -7.61 -15.68
N ALA A 10 21.41 -8.63 -15.46
CA ALA A 10 20.37 -9.01 -16.40
C ALA A 10 19.17 -8.08 -16.21
N SER A 11 18.87 -7.29 -17.25
CA SER A 11 17.65 -6.50 -17.31
C SER A 11 16.58 -7.28 -18.05
N PHE A 12 15.43 -7.47 -17.42
CA PHE A 12 14.29 -8.15 -18.01
C PHE A 12 13.18 -7.13 -18.25
N THR A 13 12.74 -7.03 -19.50
CA THR A 13 11.57 -6.22 -19.86
C THR A 13 10.31 -7.02 -19.54
N ALA A 14 9.55 -6.56 -18.55
CA ALA A 14 8.24 -7.12 -18.22
C ALA A 14 7.15 -6.16 -18.71
N PHE A 15 6.11 -6.71 -19.32
CA PHE A 15 4.92 -5.95 -19.68
C PHE A 15 3.83 -6.25 -18.66
N VAL A 16 3.53 -5.27 -17.81
CA VAL A 16 2.48 -5.39 -16.80
C VAL A 16 1.24 -4.69 -17.33
N SER A 17 0.15 -5.42 -17.46
CA SER A 17 -1.15 -4.90 -17.84
C SER A 17 -2.15 -5.18 -16.73
N GLY A 18 -2.78 -4.13 -16.21
CA GLY A 18 -3.83 -4.23 -15.19
C GLY A 18 -4.15 -2.87 -14.56
N PRO A 19 -5.21 -2.77 -13.75
CA PRO A 19 -6.19 -3.80 -13.42
C PRO A 19 -7.38 -3.84 -14.40
N TYR A 20 -7.85 -5.04 -14.75
CA TYR A 20 -9.01 -5.26 -15.63
C TYR A 20 -10.37 -5.19 -14.91
N GLY A 21 -10.37 -4.70 -13.68
CA GLY A 21 -11.57 -4.60 -12.86
C GLY A 21 -12.52 -3.49 -13.33
N ILE A 22 -13.78 -3.58 -12.90
CA ILE A 22 -14.77 -2.53 -13.15
C ILE A 22 -14.34 -1.29 -12.37
N ASN A 23 -13.99 -0.22 -13.08
CA ASN A 23 -13.71 1.07 -12.45
C ASN A 23 -15.03 1.71 -12.00
N LYS A 24 -15.16 1.99 -10.70
CA LYS A 24 -16.24 2.81 -10.18
C LYS A 24 -15.68 4.20 -9.89
N PRO A 25 -16.42 5.28 -10.22
CA PRO A 25 -16.04 6.63 -9.79
C PRO A 25 -15.98 6.67 -8.26
N VAL A 26 -14.76 6.71 -7.72
CA VAL A 26 -14.51 6.88 -6.28
C VAL A 26 -14.32 8.37 -5.93
N ASP A 27 -14.31 9.23 -6.96
CA ASP A 27 -14.22 10.69 -6.89
C ASP A 27 -15.39 11.37 -6.18
N GLU A 28 -16.50 10.67 -6.01
CA GLU A 28 -17.66 11.14 -5.24
C GLU A 28 -17.57 10.83 -3.74
N TYR A 29 -16.63 9.97 -3.30
CA TYR A 29 -16.52 9.52 -1.91
C TYR A 29 -15.45 10.30 -1.15
N GLU A 30 -15.75 10.71 0.08
CA GLU A 30 -14.81 11.42 0.96
C GLU A 30 -13.82 10.48 1.67
N SER A 31 -14.23 9.24 1.95
CA SER A 31 -13.40 8.22 2.60
C SER A 31 -13.35 6.95 1.75
N VAL A 32 -12.16 6.37 1.61
CA VAL A 32 -11.93 5.16 0.81
C VAL A 32 -11.12 4.15 1.61
N LEU A 33 -11.76 3.02 1.92
CA LEU A 33 -11.08 1.85 2.49
C LEU A 33 -10.64 0.92 1.36
N VAL A 34 -9.34 0.62 1.31
CA VAL A 34 -8.75 -0.28 0.34
C VAL A 34 -8.18 -1.49 1.07
N VAL A 35 -8.65 -2.67 0.70
CA VAL A 35 -8.20 -3.94 1.29
C VAL A 35 -7.40 -4.72 0.24
N ALA A 36 -6.20 -5.16 0.61
CA ALA A 36 -5.33 -5.95 -0.24
C ALA A 36 -4.78 -7.16 0.51
N SER A 37 -4.44 -8.23 -0.23
CA SER A 37 -3.75 -9.41 0.32
C SER A 37 -2.58 -9.82 -0.57
N GLY A 38 -1.44 -10.18 0.05
CA GLY A 38 -0.26 -10.69 -0.64
C GLY A 38 0.24 -9.75 -1.74
N PHE A 39 0.62 -10.30 -2.90
CA PHE A 39 1.16 -9.53 -4.04
C PHE A 39 0.12 -8.66 -4.78
N GLY A 40 -1.17 -8.79 -4.45
CA GLY A 40 -2.24 -7.96 -5.02
C GLY A 40 -2.07 -6.45 -4.74
N ILE A 41 -1.18 -6.11 -3.81
CA ILE A 41 -0.83 -4.74 -3.44
C ILE A 41 -0.31 -3.90 -4.63
N ALA A 42 0.32 -4.51 -5.63
CA ALA A 42 0.89 -3.76 -6.76
C ALA A 42 -0.18 -3.00 -7.55
N GLY A 43 -1.32 -3.63 -7.83
CA GLY A 43 -2.44 -2.99 -8.51
C GLY A 43 -3.12 -1.92 -7.64
N VAL A 44 -3.20 -2.18 -6.33
CA VAL A 44 -3.76 -1.25 -5.35
C VAL A 44 -2.90 0.00 -5.20
N ILE A 45 -1.58 -0.13 -5.12
CA ILE A 45 -0.66 1.01 -5.05
C ILE A 45 -0.78 1.90 -6.29
N ALA A 46 -0.89 1.31 -7.48
CA ALA A 46 -1.09 2.08 -8.71
C ALA A 46 -2.39 2.89 -8.66
N TYR A 47 -3.47 2.31 -8.14
CA TYR A 47 -4.75 2.99 -7.95
C TYR A 47 -4.67 4.10 -6.89
N LEU A 48 -4.03 3.84 -5.74
CA LEU A 48 -3.82 4.85 -4.69
C LEU A 48 -2.99 6.04 -5.18
N LYS A 49 -1.93 5.80 -5.96
CA LYS A 49 -1.16 6.87 -6.61
C LYS A 49 -2.03 7.75 -7.52
N GLN A 50 -2.95 7.13 -8.26
CA GLN A 50 -3.89 7.88 -9.10
C GLN A 50 -4.86 8.72 -8.25
N LEU A 51 -5.36 8.20 -7.13
CA LEU A 51 -6.21 8.95 -6.21
C LEU A 51 -5.46 10.11 -5.52
N LEU A 52 -4.24 9.88 -5.05
CA LEU A 52 -3.37 10.92 -4.48
C LEU A 52 -3.06 12.02 -5.50
N TYR A 53 -2.75 11.65 -6.74
CA TYR A 53 -2.59 12.61 -7.82
C TYR A 53 -3.87 13.42 -8.08
N GLY A 54 -5.02 12.75 -8.04
CA GLY A 54 -6.32 13.40 -8.17
C GLY A 54 -6.62 14.37 -7.03
N TYR A 55 -6.27 14.00 -5.79
CA TYR A 55 -6.36 14.86 -4.62
C TYR A 55 -5.46 16.09 -4.75
N ASN A 56 -4.17 15.91 -5.07
CA ASN A 56 -3.21 17.01 -5.24
C ASN A 56 -3.58 17.97 -6.39
N THR A 57 -4.33 17.49 -7.38
CA THR A 57 -4.85 18.32 -8.48
C THR A 57 -6.26 18.87 -8.21
N SER A 58 -6.80 18.68 -7.00
CA SER A 58 -8.17 19.05 -6.60
C SER A 58 -9.26 18.49 -7.52
N SER A 59 -8.99 17.36 -8.18
CA SER A 59 -9.90 16.71 -9.14
C SER A 59 -10.74 15.59 -8.52
N VAL A 60 -10.46 15.20 -7.28
CA VAL A 60 -11.12 14.11 -6.54
C VAL A 60 -11.51 14.61 -5.15
N ARG A 61 -12.69 14.22 -4.62
CA ARG A 61 -13.15 14.63 -3.27
C ARG A 61 -12.64 13.75 -2.13
N ALA A 62 -11.82 12.75 -2.40
CA ALA A 62 -11.28 11.86 -1.37
C ALA A 62 -10.43 12.66 -0.37
N ARG A 63 -10.79 12.60 0.91
CA ARG A 63 -10.12 13.28 2.03
C ARG A 63 -9.42 12.32 2.97
N ARG A 64 -9.77 11.03 2.92
CA ARG A 64 -9.15 9.96 3.73
C ARG A 64 -9.03 8.69 2.90
N LEU A 65 -7.86 8.09 2.91
CA LEU A 65 -7.54 6.82 2.28
C LEU A 65 -6.97 5.89 3.34
N HIS A 66 -7.62 4.77 3.60
CA HIS A 66 -7.10 3.76 4.51
C HIS A 66 -6.77 2.49 3.73
N LEU A 67 -5.49 2.12 3.71
CA LEU A 67 -5.05 0.87 3.10
C LEU A 67 -4.77 -0.17 4.19
N VAL A 68 -5.59 -1.22 4.18
CA VAL A 68 -5.42 -2.42 4.99
C VAL A 68 -4.77 -3.49 4.11
N TRP A 69 -3.52 -3.84 4.43
CA TRP A 69 -2.77 -4.84 3.68
C TRP A 69 -2.44 -6.06 4.52
N GLN A 70 -2.96 -7.21 4.11
CA GLN A 70 -2.65 -8.50 4.74
C GLN A 70 -1.55 -9.22 3.98
N VAL A 71 -0.51 -9.67 4.70
CA VAL A 71 0.60 -10.42 4.13
C VAL A 71 0.86 -11.70 4.92
N PRO A 72 1.17 -12.82 4.24
CA PRO A 72 1.58 -14.06 4.91
C PRO A 72 2.79 -13.85 5.83
N THR A 73 3.78 -13.07 5.37
CA THR A 73 5.10 -12.96 5.98
C THR A 73 5.73 -11.58 5.70
N LEU A 74 6.65 -11.15 6.57
CA LEU A 74 7.28 -9.82 6.51
C LEU A 74 8.27 -9.66 5.35
N ASP A 75 8.78 -10.75 4.78
CA ASP A 75 9.61 -10.74 3.57
C ASP A 75 8.86 -10.20 2.36
N ILE A 76 7.56 -10.52 2.23
CA ILE A 76 6.67 -9.96 1.19
C ILE A 76 6.52 -8.45 1.38
N ALA A 77 6.35 -7.99 2.64
CA ALA A 77 6.29 -6.56 2.95
C ALA A 77 7.62 -5.84 2.65
N THR A 78 8.74 -6.47 3.00
CA THR A 78 10.10 -5.97 2.69
C THR A 78 10.32 -5.85 1.18
N ALA A 79 9.87 -6.82 0.39
CA ALA A 79 9.96 -6.78 -1.06
C ALA A 79 9.15 -5.62 -1.68
N ALA A 80 8.04 -5.24 -1.05
CA ALA A 80 7.20 -4.11 -1.47
C ALA A 80 7.66 -2.76 -0.90
N GLN A 81 8.67 -2.72 -0.02
CA GLN A 81 9.14 -1.50 0.64
C GLN A 81 9.41 -0.34 -0.35
N PRO A 82 10.08 -0.54 -1.51
CA PRO A 82 10.28 0.56 -2.47
C PRO A 82 8.98 1.15 -3.02
N LEU A 83 7.96 0.31 -3.23
CA LEU A 83 6.65 0.74 -3.71
C LEU A 83 5.90 1.54 -2.63
N LEU A 84 5.98 1.10 -1.38
CA LEU A 84 5.37 1.76 -0.23
C LEU A 84 6.03 3.10 0.08
N THR A 85 7.36 3.18 0.05
CA THR A 85 8.10 4.43 0.20
C THR A 85 7.71 5.42 -0.88
N SER A 86 7.61 4.97 -2.14
CA SER A 86 7.19 5.85 -3.24
C SER A 86 5.74 6.33 -3.07
N LEU A 87 4.83 5.48 -2.57
CA LEU A 87 3.44 5.88 -2.31
C LEU A 87 3.36 6.92 -1.19
N LEU A 88 4.11 6.74 -0.11
CA LEU A 88 4.15 7.66 1.02
C LEU A 88 4.79 9.01 0.65
N ALA A 89 5.77 9.03 -0.25
CA ALA A 89 6.35 10.27 -0.76
C ALA A 89 5.33 11.10 -1.56
N ASP A 90 4.44 10.45 -2.32
CA ASP A 90 3.39 11.12 -3.10
C ASP A 90 2.31 11.76 -2.19
N ASP A 91 2.11 11.22 -0.98
CA ASP A 91 1.14 11.71 0.03
C ASP A 91 1.66 12.93 0.83
N VAL A 92 2.96 13.25 0.75
CA VAL A 92 3.59 14.39 1.45
C VAL A 92 3.47 15.71 0.68
N LEU A 93 3.11 15.67 -0.60
CA LEU A 93 3.20 16.81 -1.52
C LEU A 93 2.33 18.03 -1.18
N ASP A 94 1.38 17.94 -0.23
CA ASP A 94 0.48 19.06 0.11
C ASP A 94 0.09 19.13 1.60
N ASP A 95 0.95 18.63 2.51
CA ASP A 95 0.69 18.50 3.96
C ASP A 95 -0.61 17.74 4.32
N GLY A 96 -1.22 17.06 3.35
CA GLY A 96 -2.56 16.50 3.43
C GLY A 96 -2.68 15.23 4.27
N TYR A 97 -1.58 14.46 4.41
CA TYR A 97 -1.52 13.20 5.17
C TYR A 97 -2.81 12.37 5.10
N ILE A 98 -3.37 12.21 3.90
CA ILE A 98 -4.69 11.60 3.73
C ILE A 98 -4.60 10.07 3.71
N LEU A 99 -3.40 9.51 3.51
CA LEU A 99 -3.16 8.08 3.47
C LEU A 99 -2.77 7.49 4.83
N GLU A 100 -3.55 6.53 5.30
CA GLU A 100 -3.22 5.67 6.43
C GLU A 100 -2.91 4.24 5.96
N LEU A 101 -1.88 3.62 6.56
CA LEU A 101 -1.41 2.28 6.22
C LEU A 101 -1.44 1.36 7.45
N SER A 102 -2.26 0.31 7.38
CA SER A 102 -2.37 -0.73 8.39
C SER A 102 -1.99 -2.09 7.82
N PHE A 103 -0.93 -2.69 8.35
CA PHE A 103 -0.36 -3.95 7.84
C PHE A 103 -0.67 -5.09 8.80
N TYR A 104 -1.17 -6.19 8.27
CA TYR A 104 -1.50 -7.39 9.04
C TYR A 104 -0.62 -8.54 8.58
N VAL A 105 0.23 -9.03 9.47
CA VAL A 105 1.17 -10.13 9.17
C VAL A 105 0.65 -11.42 9.79
N GLU A 106 0.40 -12.44 8.97
CA GLU A 106 -0.14 -13.73 9.43
C GLU A 106 0.89 -14.59 10.19
N SER A 107 2.18 -14.38 9.93
CA SER A 107 3.27 -15.18 10.52
C SER A 107 3.26 -15.15 12.06
N LYS A 108 3.58 -16.30 12.67
CA LYS A 108 3.73 -16.46 14.13
C LYS A 108 4.94 -15.74 14.72
N THR A 109 5.78 -15.13 13.89
CA THR A 109 6.87 -14.29 14.36
C THR A 109 6.26 -13.03 14.98
N LEU A 110 6.32 -12.90 16.30
CA LEU A 110 5.80 -11.75 17.02
C LEU A 110 6.53 -10.49 16.56
N VAL A 111 5.89 -9.72 15.68
CA VAL A 111 6.28 -8.34 15.46
C VAL A 111 5.66 -7.53 16.60
N GLU A 112 6.42 -6.70 17.30
CA GLU A 112 5.85 -5.80 18.29
C GLU A 112 4.77 -4.95 17.58
N SER A 113 3.52 -5.09 18.01
CA SER A 113 2.40 -4.38 17.40
C SER A 113 2.60 -2.88 17.57
N GLY A 114 2.40 -2.11 16.50
CA GLY A 114 2.72 -0.68 16.50
C GLY A 114 4.19 -0.35 16.18
N THR A 115 4.99 -1.32 15.71
CA THR A 115 6.31 -1.02 15.18
C THR A 115 6.19 -0.22 13.88
N PRO A 116 6.87 0.95 13.79
CA PRO A 116 6.89 1.71 12.57
C PRO A 116 7.66 0.96 11.47
N PHE A 117 7.02 0.79 10.31
CA PHE A 117 7.65 0.21 9.12
C PHE A 117 8.03 1.29 8.10
N GLY A 118 9.23 1.16 7.52
CA GLY A 118 9.78 2.12 6.56
C GLY A 118 10.30 3.41 7.21
N GLU A 119 10.86 4.30 6.38
CA GLU A 119 11.54 5.52 6.85
C GLU A 119 10.58 6.58 7.42
N HIS A 120 9.29 6.47 7.10
CA HIS A 120 8.29 7.51 7.39
C HIS A 120 7.51 7.29 8.69
N GLN A 121 7.72 6.19 9.43
CA GLN A 121 7.01 5.85 10.68
C GLN A 121 5.45 5.86 10.62
N ARG A 122 4.86 5.92 9.43
CA ARG A 122 3.40 6.06 9.21
C ARG A 122 2.68 4.75 8.93
N VAL A 123 3.38 3.65 9.09
CA VAL A 123 2.86 2.31 8.83
C VAL A 123 2.76 1.58 10.15
N VAL A 124 1.55 1.12 10.48
CA VAL A 124 1.29 0.36 11.71
C VAL A 124 1.24 -1.14 11.37
N ILE A 125 2.08 -1.94 12.02
CA ILE A 125 2.05 -3.41 11.88
C ILE A 125 1.23 -4.04 13.01
N TYR A 126 0.33 -4.95 12.63
CA TYR A 126 -0.49 -5.81 13.47
C TYR A 126 -0.18 -7.28 13.18
N ASN A 127 -0.29 -8.12 14.20
CA ASN A 127 -0.14 -9.58 14.06
C ASN A 127 -1.51 -10.24 13.84
N GLY A 128 -1.55 -11.25 12.97
CA GLY A 128 -2.74 -12.06 12.72
C GLY A 128 -3.65 -11.50 11.64
N MET A 129 -4.92 -11.92 11.68
CA MET A 129 -5.93 -11.56 10.68
C MET A 129 -6.58 -10.21 11.04
N PRO A 130 -6.84 -9.33 10.06
CA PRO A 130 -7.68 -8.16 10.29
C PRO A 130 -9.10 -8.57 10.67
N GLU A 131 -9.65 -7.96 11.72
CA GLU A 131 -11.09 -8.03 12.00
C GLU A 131 -11.82 -7.08 11.05
N TYR A 132 -12.17 -7.59 9.87
CA TYR A 132 -12.78 -6.77 8.81
C TYR A 132 -14.07 -6.07 9.25
N ASP A 133 -14.91 -6.73 10.05
CA ASP A 133 -16.15 -6.13 10.56
C ASP A 133 -15.86 -4.93 11.48
N ALA A 134 -14.82 -5.02 12.30
CA ALA A 134 -14.40 -3.93 13.17
C ALA A 134 -13.77 -2.78 12.36
N LEU A 135 -12.94 -3.10 11.36
CA LEU A 135 -12.30 -2.11 10.48
C LEU A 135 -13.34 -1.33 9.65
N VAL A 136 -14.29 -2.04 9.04
CA VAL A 136 -15.36 -1.39 8.27
C VAL A 136 -16.23 -0.52 9.18
N SER A 137 -16.54 -1.01 10.39
CA SER A 137 -17.32 -0.23 11.36
C SER A 137 -16.59 1.03 11.83
N ALA A 138 -15.26 0.97 12.01
CA ALA A 138 -14.44 2.13 12.36
C ALA A 138 -14.43 3.17 11.24
N GLU A 139 -14.20 2.74 9.99
CA GLU A 139 -14.17 3.64 8.84
C GLU A 139 -15.52 4.33 8.61
N VAL A 140 -16.64 3.58 8.73
CA VAL A 140 -17.99 4.13 8.60
C VAL A 140 -18.31 5.14 9.71
N SER A 141 -17.71 4.97 10.89
CA SER A 141 -17.87 5.89 12.01
C SER A 141 -17.02 7.16 11.89
N GLY A 142 -16.05 7.19 10.96
CA GLY A 142 -15.20 8.35 10.68
C GLY A 142 -14.20 8.70 11.79
N VAL A 143 -13.89 7.74 12.67
CA VAL A 143 -13.01 7.90 13.83
C VAL A 143 -11.56 7.71 13.44
#